data_AF-L5MAT1-F1
#
_entry.id   AF-L5MAT1-F1
#
_cell.length_a   1.000
_cell.length_b   1.000
_cell.length_c   1.000
_cell.angle_alpha   90.00
_cell.angle_beta   90.00
_cell.angle_gamma   90.00
#
_symmetry.space_group_name_H-M   'P 1'
#
loop_
_entity.id
_entity.type
_entity.pdbx_description
1 polymer ?
#
loop_
_entity_poly.entity_id
_entity_poly.type
_entity_poly.pdbx_seq_one_letter_code
_entity_poly.pdbx_strand_id
1 'polypeptide(L)'
;MSENLPFRCASDSLEVSTRRALDRERQEKYELVAACTVRMGAREVEEVMVPFPVTVYDEDDSAPSFLDGVDTASAVVEFKRKKGTVVATLHVFDPDVVPASGELLRRYTSTLLPGDAWALQTFRVEHSPNETLVQADGSFIRATVHDYRLVLNRSLPISESRTLQLAVLVNDSSFQGPGEGTLLLHFNVSVLPVSLRLPSAYSFTVSRRAHLFAQMFVAYV
;
A
#
# COMPACT_ATOMS: atom_id res chain seq x y z
N MET A 1 -27.24 29.69 0.32
CA MET A 1 -26.64 28.54 1.03
C MET A 1 -25.12 28.69 0.94
N SER A 2 -24.53 29.50 1.82
CA SER A 2 -23.10 29.81 1.81
C SER A 2 -22.64 29.94 3.25
N GLU A 3 -22.70 28.84 3.99
CA GLU A 3 -22.18 28.80 5.34
C GLU A 3 -21.12 27.70 5.40
N ASN A 4 -19.86 28.14 5.57
CA ASN A 4 -18.64 27.38 5.90
C ASN A 4 -17.58 27.09 4.82
N LEU A 5 -17.68 27.62 3.60
CA LEU A 5 -16.53 27.59 2.67
C LEU A 5 -15.36 28.43 3.20
N PRO A 6 -14.10 27.96 3.08
CA PRO A 6 -12.93 28.67 3.57
C PRO A 6 -12.54 29.86 2.68
N PHE A 7 -13.21 30.10 1.56
CA PHE A 7 -12.86 31.16 0.61
C PHE A 7 -13.71 32.43 0.81
N ARG A 8 -13.16 33.59 0.44
CA ARG A 8 -13.87 34.87 0.39
C ARG A 8 -13.34 35.73 -0.76
N CYS A 9 -14.19 36.61 -1.28
CA CYS A 9 -13.82 37.66 -2.22
C CYS A 9 -14.05 39.02 -1.57
N ALA A 10 -13.06 39.91 -1.60
CA ALA A 10 -13.16 41.26 -1.06
C ALA A 10 -13.94 42.16 -2.03
N SER A 11 -14.92 42.91 -1.52
CA SER A 11 -15.83 43.71 -2.36
C SER A 11 -15.20 44.98 -2.95
N ASP A 12 -14.11 45.46 -2.35
CA ASP A 12 -13.41 46.69 -2.70
C ASP A 12 -12.22 46.44 -3.65
N SER A 13 -11.54 45.31 -3.52
CA SER A 13 -10.37 44.95 -4.34
C SER A 13 -10.60 43.80 -5.33
N LEU A 14 -11.71 43.07 -5.19
CA LEU A 14 -11.98 41.81 -5.91
C LEU A 14 -10.93 40.70 -5.65
N GLU A 15 -10.13 40.85 -4.60
CA GLU A 15 -9.14 39.85 -4.20
C GLU A 15 -9.81 38.62 -3.57
N VAL A 16 -9.38 37.44 -4.00
CA VAL A 16 -9.80 36.17 -3.43
C VAL A 16 -8.79 35.74 -2.36
N SER A 17 -9.27 35.40 -1.17
CA SER A 17 -8.44 34.93 -0.05
C SER A 17 -9.09 33.77 0.69
N THR A 18 -8.28 33.06 1.48
CA THR A 18 -8.75 32.03 2.41
C THR A 18 -8.97 32.63 3.80
N ARG A 19 -9.97 32.12 4.53
CA ARG A 19 -10.34 32.53 5.89
C ARG A 19 -9.59 31.75 6.97
N ARG A 20 -9.09 30.57 6.62
CA ARG A 20 -8.36 29.62 7.48
C ARG A 20 -7.38 28.81 6.62
N ALA A 21 -6.41 28.17 7.28
CA ALA A 21 -5.56 27.18 6.64
C ALA A 21 -6.40 26.04 6.05
N LEU A 22 -5.93 25.47 4.95
CA LEU A 22 -6.52 24.31 4.30
C LEU A 22 -5.71 23.07 4.68
N ASP A 23 -6.38 21.93 4.67
CA ASP A 23 -5.88 20.63 5.10
C ASP A 23 -6.47 19.64 4.08
N ARG A 24 -5.58 18.88 3.43
CA ARG A 24 -5.95 18.03 2.29
C ARG A 24 -6.65 16.76 2.78
N GLU A 25 -6.27 16.27 3.94
CA GLU A 25 -6.79 15.10 4.66
C GLU A 25 -8.26 15.32 5.09
N ARG A 26 -8.73 16.57 5.05
CA ARG A 26 -10.16 16.89 5.18
C ARG A 26 -10.86 17.00 3.84
N GLN A 27 -10.27 17.73 2.89
CA GLN A 27 -10.87 17.97 1.58
C GLN A 27 -9.81 18.40 0.55
N GLU A 28 -9.52 17.53 -0.42
CA GLU A 28 -8.50 17.79 -1.44
C GLU A 28 -8.95 18.74 -2.58
N LYS A 29 -10.27 18.86 -2.82
CA LYS A 29 -10.84 19.59 -3.96
C LYS A 29 -12.07 20.40 -3.59
N TYR A 30 -12.15 21.61 -4.13
CA TYR A 30 -13.31 22.48 -4.03
C TYR A 30 -13.77 22.91 -5.43
N GLU A 31 -14.98 22.50 -5.80
CA GLU A 31 -15.63 22.89 -7.06
C GLU A 31 -16.46 24.15 -6.83
N LEU A 32 -15.88 25.32 -7.12
CA LEU A 32 -16.53 26.61 -6.97
C LEU A 32 -16.99 27.16 -8.33
N VAL A 33 -17.83 28.19 -8.29
CA VAL A 33 -18.26 28.93 -9.49
C VAL A 33 -18.11 30.42 -9.23
N ALA A 34 -17.37 31.10 -10.11
CA ALA A 34 -17.26 32.55 -10.12
C ALA A 34 -18.42 33.13 -10.93
N ALA A 35 -19.16 34.07 -10.35
CA ALA A 35 -20.23 34.80 -11.03
C ALA A 35 -19.79 36.25 -11.29
N CYS A 36 -19.91 36.69 -12.54
CA CYS A 36 -19.66 38.06 -12.94
C CYS A 36 -20.96 38.69 -13.43
N THR A 37 -21.37 39.80 -12.80
CA THR A 37 -22.59 40.52 -13.14
C THR A 37 -22.23 41.90 -13.70
N VAL A 38 -22.57 42.16 -14.97
CA VAL A 38 -22.36 43.46 -15.61
C VAL A 38 -23.63 44.30 -15.46
N ARG A 39 -23.52 45.46 -14.80
CA ARG A 39 -24.62 46.41 -14.62
C ARG A 39 -24.41 47.64 -15.49
N MET A 40 -25.44 48.04 -16.26
CA MET A 40 -25.53 49.36 -16.88
C MET A 40 -26.65 50.15 -16.22
N GLY A 41 -26.28 51.17 -15.43
CA GLY A 41 -27.24 51.93 -14.63
C GLY A 41 -27.86 51.05 -13.53
N ALA A 42 -29.20 51.06 -13.41
CA ALA A 42 -29.94 50.27 -12.43
C ALA A 42 -30.29 48.84 -12.91
N ARG A 43 -29.87 48.43 -14.12
CA ARG A 43 -30.24 47.16 -14.73
C ARG A 43 -29.04 46.21 -14.80
N GLU A 44 -29.23 44.99 -14.33
CA GLU A 44 -28.32 43.87 -14.60
C GLU A 44 -28.51 43.45 -16.06
N VAL A 45 -27.43 43.51 -16.84
CA VAL A 45 -27.45 43.30 -18.28
C VAL A 45 -27.01 41.89 -18.64
N GLU A 46 -26.05 41.35 -17.90
CA GLU A 46 -25.46 40.03 -18.19
C GLU A 46 -24.90 39.41 -16.91
N GLU A 47 -25.16 38.12 -16.71
CA GLU A 47 -24.54 37.28 -15.66
C GLU A 47 -23.79 36.14 -16.34
N VAL A 48 -22.49 36.04 -16.06
CA VAL A 48 -21.60 34.99 -16.59
C VAL A 48 -21.10 34.14 -15.42
N MET A 49 -21.29 32.83 -15.50
CA MET A 49 -20.81 31.87 -14.51
C MET A 49 -19.65 31.06 -15.08
N VAL A 50 -18.53 30.99 -14.35
CA VAL A 50 -17.31 30.28 -14.77
C VAL A 50 -16.86 29.30 -13.67
N PRO A 51 -16.57 28.03 -13.99
CA PRO A 51 -15.98 27.10 -13.03
C PRO A 51 -14.67 27.61 -12.42
N PHE A 52 -14.50 27.45 -11.12
CA PHE A 52 -13.32 27.88 -10.36
C PHE A 52 -12.84 26.74 -9.45
N PRO A 53 -12.20 25.70 -10.01
CA PRO A 53 -11.72 24.57 -9.22
C PRO A 53 -10.50 24.97 -8.38
N VAL A 54 -10.47 24.53 -7.12
CA VAL A 54 -9.32 24.68 -6.23
C VAL A 54 -8.86 23.30 -5.78
N THR A 55 -7.57 23.02 -5.97
CA THR A 55 -6.90 21.79 -5.49
C THR A 55 -5.97 22.14 -4.33
N VAL A 56 -6.10 21.42 -3.22
CA VAL A 56 -5.18 21.52 -2.08
C VAL A 56 -4.01 20.58 -2.31
N TYR A 57 -2.78 21.10 -2.19
CA TYR A 57 -1.58 20.28 -2.27
C TYR A 57 -1.27 19.63 -0.93
N ASP A 58 -0.59 18.51 -1.01
CA ASP A 58 -0.25 17.67 0.13
C ASP A 58 1.05 18.10 0.80
N GLU A 59 1.11 17.95 2.11
CA GLU A 59 2.32 18.03 2.92
C GLU A 59 2.48 16.69 3.65
N ASP A 60 3.72 16.28 3.94
CA ASP A 60 4.00 14.97 4.57
C ASP A 60 3.83 15.10 6.10
N ASP A 61 2.61 15.40 6.55
CA ASP A 61 2.28 15.75 7.93
C ASP A 61 1.52 14.66 8.69
N SER A 62 1.24 13.52 8.05
CA SER A 62 0.65 12.34 8.66
C SER A 62 1.68 11.23 8.85
N ALA A 63 1.65 10.59 10.02
CA ALA A 63 2.54 9.47 10.28
C ALA A 63 1.90 8.16 9.76
N PRO A 64 2.71 7.20 9.27
CA PRO A 64 2.21 5.90 8.88
C PRO A 64 1.59 5.17 10.07
N SER A 65 0.52 4.42 9.82
CA SER A 65 -0.26 3.71 10.84
C SER A 65 -0.57 2.26 10.43
N PHE A 66 -0.83 1.39 11.41
CA PHE A 66 -1.25 0.01 11.11
C PHE A 66 -2.67 0.00 10.55
N LEU A 67 -2.85 -0.60 9.37
CA LEU A 67 -4.18 -0.81 8.83
C LEU A 67 -4.94 -1.80 9.73
N ASP A 68 -6.12 -1.39 10.22
CA ASP A 68 -6.95 -2.15 11.15
C ASP A 68 -6.25 -2.56 12.47
N GLY A 69 -5.18 -1.85 12.86
CA GLY A 69 -4.39 -2.17 14.06
C GLY A 69 -3.57 -3.46 13.95
N VAL A 70 -3.36 -3.99 12.74
CA VAL A 70 -2.62 -5.23 12.50
C VAL A 70 -1.14 -4.94 12.26
N ASP A 71 -0.30 -5.28 13.25
CA ASP A 71 1.16 -5.14 13.18
C ASP A 71 1.89 -6.45 12.86
N THR A 72 1.18 -7.59 12.94
CA THR A 72 1.77 -8.93 12.91
C THR A 72 1.09 -9.83 11.88
N ALA A 73 1.88 -10.52 11.05
CA ALA A 73 1.40 -11.57 10.15
C ALA A 73 2.06 -12.91 10.45
N SER A 74 1.27 -13.99 10.47
CA SER A 74 1.77 -15.35 10.69
C SER A 74 1.66 -16.17 9.42
N ALA A 75 2.71 -16.91 9.08
CA ALA A 75 2.77 -17.72 7.87
C ALA A 75 3.54 -19.03 8.06
N VAL A 76 3.12 -20.05 7.31
CA VAL A 76 3.74 -21.37 7.30
C VAL A 76 4.33 -21.64 5.91
N VAL A 77 5.64 -21.89 5.86
CA VAL A 77 6.35 -22.30 4.64
C VAL A 77 6.46 -23.81 4.62
N GLU A 78 5.51 -24.46 3.94
CA GLU A 78 5.46 -25.91 3.80
C GLU A 78 5.83 -26.36 2.39
N PHE A 79 4.95 -26.24 1.40
CA PHE A 79 5.23 -26.75 0.05
C PHE A 79 5.80 -25.70 -0.90
N LYS A 80 5.41 -24.42 -0.74
CA LYS A 80 5.87 -23.32 -1.59
C LYS A 80 7.23 -22.79 -1.11
N ARG A 81 8.31 -23.46 -1.52
CA ARG A 81 9.69 -23.17 -1.08
C ARG A 81 10.57 -22.47 -2.10
N LYS A 82 10.01 -21.99 -3.22
CA LYS A 82 10.81 -21.41 -4.32
C LYS A 82 11.21 -19.96 -4.01
N LYS A 83 12.42 -19.56 -4.39
CA LYS A 83 12.82 -18.14 -4.42
C LYS A 83 11.75 -17.29 -5.11
N GLY A 84 11.40 -16.15 -4.52
CA GLY A 84 10.37 -15.24 -5.01
C GLY A 84 8.96 -15.54 -4.50
N THR A 85 8.76 -16.60 -3.72
CA THR A 85 7.45 -16.87 -3.09
C THR A 85 7.17 -15.81 -2.02
N VAL A 86 6.02 -15.13 -2.13
CA VAL A 86 5.49 -14.27 -1.06
C VAL A 86 4.99 -15.17 0.07
N VAL A 87 5.53 -14.95 1.28
CA VAL A 87 5.26 -15.73 2.48
C VAL A 87 4.12 -15.11 3.28
N ALA A 88 4.15 -13.79 3.44
CA ALA A 88 3.17 -13.02 4.18
C ALA A 88 3.14 -11.59 3.64
N THR A 89 2.03 -10.89 3.90
CA THR A 89 1.83 -9.48 3.56
C THR A 89 1.27 -8.76 4.78
N LEU A 90 1.78 -7.57 5.05
CA LEU A 90 1.19 -6.60 5.98
C LEU A 90 0.92 -5.30 5.24
N HIS A 91 -0.06 -4.55 5.72
CA HIS A 91 -0.50 -3.29 5.15
C HIS A 91 -0.31 -2.17 6.16
N VAL A 92 0.27 -1.06 5.71
CA VAL A 92 0.43 0.18 6.48
C VAL A 92 -0.38 1.26 5.77
N PHE A 93 -1.19 1.99 6.51
CA PHE A 93 -1.99 3.08 6.01
C PHE A 93 -1.30 4.41 6.30
N ASP A 94 -1.19 5.23 5.27
CA ASP A 94 -0.72 6.60 5.38
C ASP A 94 -1.75 7.54 4.74
N PRO A 95 -2.31 8.52 5.46
CA PRO A 95 -3.18 9.54 4.88
C PRO A 95 -2.50 10.30 3.72
N ASP A 96 -1.18 10.45 3.76
CA ASP A 96 -0.42 11.23 2.79
C ASP A 96 -0.34 10.52 1.43
N VAL A 97 -0.25 11.29 0.35
CA VAL A 97 -0.18 10.80 -1.02
C VAL A 97 1.27 10.68 -1.45
N VAL A 98 1.73 9.44 -1.58
CA VAL A 98 3.10 9.16 -2.00
C VAL A 98 3.17 9.03 -3.53
N PRO A 99 3.99 9.83 -4.23
CA PRO A 99 4.09 9.73 -5.68
C PRO A 99 4.65 8.37 -6.09
N ALA A 100 4.01 7.73 -7.07
CA ALA A 100 4.36 6.40 -7.59
C ALA A 100 5.72 6.32 -8.33
N SER A 101 6.57 7.34 -8.24
CA SER A 101 7.81 7.51 -9.02
C SER A 101 9.07 7.11 -8.23
N GLY A 102 10.25 7.26 -8.84
CA GLY A 102 11.55 6.91 -8.24
C GLY A 102 11.90 7.60 -6.91
N GLU A 103 11.09 8.57 -6.44
CA GLU A 103 11.21 9.18 -5.11
C GLU A 103 10.65 8.31 -3.98
N LEU A 104 9.78 7.32 -4.29
CA LEU A 104 9.19 6.41 -3.28
C LEU A 104 10.26 5.77 -2.38
N LEU A 105 11.28 5.18 -3.01
CA LEU A 105 12.39 4.50 -2.33
C LEU A 105 13.25 5.44 -1.46
N ARG A 106 13.17 6.75 -1.72
CA ARG A 106 13.88 7.76 -0.93
C ARG A 106 13.08 8.21 0.27
N ARG A 107 11.75 8.19 0.19
CA ARG A 107 10.84 8.60 1.28
C ARG A 107 10.54 7.45 2.22
N TYR A 108 10.07 6.33 1.69
CA TYR A 108 9.73 5.14 2.46
C TYR A 108 10.82 4.10 2.38
N THR A 109 11.37 3.75 3.52
CA THR A 109 12.38 2.70 3.65
C THR A 109 11.82 1.54 4.46
N SER A 110 12.18 0.31 4.06
CA SER A 110 11.90 -0.89 4.85
C SER A 110 13.20 -1.63 5.14
N THR A 111 13.48 -1.82 6.42
CA THR A 111 14.70 -2.46 6.90
C THR A 111 14.34 -3.70 7.68
N LEU A 112 14.72 -4.87 7.16
CA LEU A 112 14.67 -6.11 7.94
C LEU A 112 15.73 -6.02 9.04
N LEU A 113 15.30 -5.98 10.30
CA LEU A 113 16.21 -5.76 11.41
C LEU A 113 17.22 -6.92 11.54
N PRO A 114 18.49 -6.62 11.84
CA PRO A 114 19.51 -7.64 11.98
C PRO A 114 19.22 -8.53 13.20
N GLY A 115 19.49 -9.83 13.04
CA GLY A 115 19.33 -10.82 14.11
C GLY A 115 19.93 -12.16 13.72
N ASP A 116 19.22 -12.91 12.88
CA ASP A 116 19.68 -14.21 12.35
C ASP A 116 20.24 -14.05 10.93
N ALA A 117 21.52 -14.42 10.74
CA ALA A 117 22.16 -14.41 9.43
C ALA A 117 21.44 -15.33 8.42
N TRP A 118 20.86 -16.44 8.87
CA TRP A 118 20.07 -17.32 8.02
C TRP A 118 18.80 -16.61 7.55
N ALA A 119 18.12 -15.86 8.42
CA ALA A 119 16.94 -15.09 8.07
C ALA A 119 17.24 -14.01 7.01
N LEU A 120 18.32 -13.25 7.20
CA LEU A 120 18.74 -12.19 6.25
C LEU A 120 19.11 -12.75 4.86
N GLN A 121 19.62 -13.99 4.80
CA GLN A 121 19.89 -14.67 3.54
C GLN A 121 18.64 -15.33 2.92
N THR A 122 17.63 -15.61 3.74
CA THR A 122 16.45 -16.40 3.36
C THR A 122 15.26 -15.55 2.99
N PHE A 123 15.10 -14.38 3.61
CA PHE A 123 13.98 -13.49 3.38
C PHE A 123 14.47 -12.13 2.90
N ARG A 124 13.61 -11.46 2.13
CA ARG A 124 13.70 -10.03 1.85
C ARG A 124 12.31 -9.43 2.02
N VAL A 125 12.26 -8.12 2.22
CA VAL A 125 11.00 -7.37 2.21
C VAL A 125 10.87 -6.69 0.86
N GLU A 126 9.71 -6.86 0.23
CA GLU A 126 9.31 -6.08 -0.94
C GLU A 126 8.23 -5.10 -0.52
N HIS A 127 8.35 -3.86 -1.00
CA HIS A 127 7.44 -2.76 -0.69
C HIS A 127 6.79 -2.26 -1.98
N SER A 128 5.49 -2.01 -1.94
CA SER A 128 4.77 -1.31 -3.01
C SER A 128 3.65 -0.45 -2.42
N PRO A 129 3.52 0.83 -2.81
CA PRO A 129 2.38 1.66 -2.44
C PRO A 129 1.19 1.37 -3.35
N ASN A 130 -0.01 1.66 -2.86
CA ASN A 130 -1.22 1.71 -3.65
C ASN A 130 -2.06 2.89 -3.19
N GLU A 131 -2.46 3.76 -4.12
CA GLU A 131 -3.35 4.88 -3.81
C GLU A 131 -4.76 4.33 -3.57
N THR A 132 -5.42 4.82 -2.52
CA THR A 132 -6.79 4.48 -2.14
C THR A 132 -7.60 5.75 -1.91
N LEU A 133 -8.93 5.62 -1.93
CA LEU A 133 -9.85 6.70 -1.56
C LEU A 133 -10.45 6.43 -0.18
N VAL A 134 -10.35 7.42 0.70
CA VAL A 134 -10.92 7.37 2.05
C VAL A 134 -11.95 8.48 2.21
N GLN A 135 -13.00 8.22 2.98
CA GLN A 135 -14.04 9.20 3.25
C GLN A 135 -13.62 10.11 4.42
N ALA A 136 -13.61 11.43 4.19
CA ALA A 136 -13.32 12.45 5.19
C ALA A 136 -14.33 13.60 5.05
N ASP A 137 -15.03 13.95 6.13
CA ASP A 137 -16.02 15.04 6.19
C ASP A 137 -17.06 15.04 5.04
N GLY A 138 -17.46 13.84 4.59
CA GLY A 138 -18.41 13.66 3.49
C GLY A 138 -17.83 13.84 2.08
N SER A 139 -16.52 14.03 1.97
CA SER A 139 -15.74 14.01 0.74
C SER A 139 -14.93 12.71 0.62
N PHE A 140 -14.38 12.44 -0.56
CA PHE A 140 -13.40 11.37 -0.79
C PHE A 140 -12.04 11.99 -1.04
N ILE A 141 -11.07 11.61 -0.25
CA ILE A 141 -9.69 12.04 -0.33
C ILE A 141 -8.80 10.88 -0.75
N ARG A 142 -7.73 11.18 -1.47
CA ARG A 142 -6.70 10.19 -1.77
C ARG A 142 -5.83 9.95 -0.53
N ALA A 143 -5.36 8.72 -0.37
CA ALA A 143 -4.43 8.29 0.67
C ALA A 143 -3.60 7.12 0.13
N THR A 144 -2.57 6.68 0.86
CA THR A 144 -1.69 5.60 0.43
C THR A 144 -1.77 4.39 1.35
N VAL A 145 -1.89 3.20 0.76
CA VAL A 145 -1.72 1.92 1.46
C VAL A 145 -0.41 1.29 0.99
N HIS A 146 0.49 1.02 1.93
CA HIS A 146 1.80 0.43 1.69
C HIS A 146 1.74 -1.07 1.94
N ASP A 147 1.98 -1.86 0.89
CA ASP A 147 2.07 -3.31 0.95
C ASP A 147 3.50 -3.73 1.26
N TYR A 148 3.71 -4.31 2.45
CA TYR A 148 4.98 -4.90 2.86
C TYR A 148 4.89 -6.42 2.79
N ARG A 149 5.58 -6.99 1.79
CA ARG A 149 5.57 -8.42 1.49
C ARG A 149 6.87 -9.06 1.94
N LEU A 150 6.77 -10.08 2.79
CA LEU A 150 7.90 -10.94 3.13
C LEU A 150 8.08 -11.98 2.03
N VAL A 151 9.24 -12.01 1.37
CA VAL A 151 9.48 -12.84 0.18
C VAL A 151 10.71 -13.72 0.38
N LEU A 152 10.62 -14.98 -0.07
CA LEU A 152 11.78 -15.88 -0.08
C LEU A 152 12.88 -15.35 -1.02
N ASN A 153 14.07 -15.15 -0.49
CA ASN A 153 15.27 -14.70 -1.20
C ASN A 153 16.08 -15.85 -1.82
N ARG A 154 15.81 -17.08 -1.39
CA ARG A 154 16.36 -18.32 -1.95
C ARG A 154 15.33 -19.43 -1.87
N SER A 155 15.55 -20.50 -2.64
CA SER A 155 14.76 -21.71 -2.46
C SER A 155 15.22 -22.46 -1.21
N LEU A 156 14.26 -23.03 -0.48
CA LEU A 156 14.52 -23.75 0.77
C LEU A 156 14.55 -25.27 0.56
N PRO A 157 15.53 -25.98 1.14
CA PRO A 157 15.51 -27.44 1.14
C PRO A 157 14.33 -28.01 1.93
N ILE A 158 13.91 -29.23 1.58
CA ILE A 158 12.82 -29.94 2.27
C ILE A 158 13.18 -30.31 3.72
N SER A 159 14.46 -30.34 4.07
CA SER A 159 14.93 -30.65 5.42
C SER A 159 14.89 -29.45 6.37
N GLU A 160 14.67 -28.22 5.88
CA GLU A 160 14.61 -27.05 6.75
C GLU A 160 13.41 -27.11 7.68
N SER A 161 13.66 -26.87 8.97
CA SER A 161 12.66 -26.86 10.03
C SER A 161 13.03 -25.79 11.06
N ARG A 162 12.33 -24.66 11.04
CA ARG A 162 12.62 -23.50 11.90
C ARG A 162 11.35 -22.70 12.17
N THR A 163 11.26 -22.12 13.36
CA THR A 163 10.25 -21.09 13.69
C THR A 163 10.99 -19.84 14.12
N LEU A 164 10.59 -18.70 13.58
CA LEU A 164 11.21 -17.42 13.86
C LEU A 164 10.20 -16.27 13.78
N GLN A 165 10.53 -15.18 14.47
CA GLN A 165 9.84 -13.90 14.33
C GLN A 165 10.81 -12.90 13.70
N LEU A 166 10.38 -12.27 12.61
CA LEU A 166 11.14 -11.23 11.91
C LEU A 166 10.53 -9.87 12.22
N ALA A 167 11.37 -8.88 12.48
CA ALA A 167 10.95 -7.50 12.68
C ALA A 167 11.42 -6.63 11.50
N VAL A 168 10.51 -5.85 10.94
CA VAL A 168 10.76 -4.94 9.82
C VAL A 168 10.48 -3.52 10.27
N LEU A 169 11.52 -2.68 10.27
CA LEU A 169 11.38 -1.26 10.52
C LEU A 169 10.95 -0.57 9.23
N VAL A 170 9.76 0.00 9.25
CA VAL A 170 9.26 0.94 8.24
C VAL A 170 9.60 2.35 8.72
N ASN A 171 10.15 3.16 7.85
CA ASN A 171 10.51 4.54 8.15
C ASN A 171 10.11 5.43 6.99
N ASP A 172 9.19 6.35 7.28
CA ASP A 172 8.94 7.54 6.50
C ASP A 172 9.95 8.61 6.87
N SER A 173 10.89 8.85 5.95
CA SER A 173 12.00 9.78 6.16
C SER A 173 11.68 11.22 5.80
N SER A 174 10.55 11.49 5.14
CA SER A 174 10.13 12.84 4.80
C SER A 174 9.13 13.43 5.79
N PHE A 175 8.57 12.62 6.68
CA PHE A 175 7.56 13.02 7.66
C PHE A 175 7.96 14.27 8.45
N GLN A 176 7.08 15.28 8.43
CA GLN A 176 7.27 16.60 9.03
C GLN A 176 6.31 16.88 10.19
N GLY A 177 5.37 15.97 10.44
CA GLY A 177 4.38 16.09 11.50
C GLY A 177 4.91 15.81 12.92
N PRO A 178 4.03 15.96 13.94
CA PRO A 178 4.38 15.63 15.31
C PRO A 178 4.39 14.12 15.54
N GLY A 179 5.48 13.56 16.06
CA GLY A 179 5.58 12.14 16.44
C GLY A 179 6.76 11.42 15.79
N GLU A 180 6.63 10.10 15.63
CA GLU A 180 7.60 9.26 14.94
C GLU A 180 7.02 8.79 13.60
N GLY A 181 7.72 9.05 12.50
CA GLY A 181 7.39 8.53 11.16
C GLY A 181 7.78 7.06 10.97
N THR A 182 7.89 6.29 12.04
CA THR A 182 8.40 4.91 12.00
C THR A 182 7.41 3.91 12.57
N LEU A 183 7.35 2.73 11.95
CA LEU A 183 6.57 1.59 12.42
C LEU A 183 7.41 0.32 12.47
N LEU A 184 7.06 -0.58 13.38
CA LEU A 184 7.67 -1.90 13.47
C LEU A 184 6.64 -2.99 13.13
N LEU A 185 6.90 -3.71 12.04
CA LEU A 185 6.07 -4.83 11.58
C LEU A 185 6.69 -6.16 12.01
N HIS A 186 5.85 -7.12 12.38
CA HIS A 186 6.29 -8.45 12.85
C HIS A 186 5.78 -9.57 11.93
N PHE A 187 6.67 -10.48 11.55
CA PHE A 187 6.32 -11.67 10.77
C PHE A 187 6.68 -12.94 11.54
N ASN A 188 5.68 -13.72 11.94
CA ASN A 188 5.88 -15.03 12.56
C ASN A 188 5.91 -16.09 11.47
N VAL A 189 7.08 -16.69 11.24
CA VAL A 189 7.29 -17.65 10.16
C VAL A 189 7.64 -19.02 10.72
N SER A 190 6.87 -20.02 10.32
CA SER A 190 7.14 -21.43 10.59
C SER A 190 7.51 -22.16 9.30
N VAL A 191 8.78 -22.53 9.15
CA VAL A 191 9.26 -23.40 8.07
C VAL A 191 9.20 -24.83 8.59
N LEU A 192 8.36 -25.66 7.99
CA LEU A 192 8.23 -27.08 8.39
C LEU A 192 9.17 -27.95 7.56
N PRO A 193 9.57 -29.16 7.96
CA PRO A 193 10.25 -30.09 7.05
C PRO A 193 9.22 -30.86 6.20
N VAL A 194 9.60 -31.28 5.00
CA VAL A 194 8.76 -32.13 4.12
C VAL A 194 9.36 -33.53 4.06
N SER A 195 8.55 -34.53 4.39
CA SER A 195 8.93 -35.95 4.25
C SER A 195 8.38 -36.49 2.93
N LEU A 196 9.27 -36.98 2.07
CA LEU A 196 8.88 -37.67 0.83
C LEU A 196 8.80 -39.17 1.12
N ARG A 197 7.59 -39.73 1.06
CA ARG A 197 7.35 -41.17 1.20
C ARG A 197 6.64 -41.68 -0.04
N LEU A 198 7.28 -42.62 -0.72
CA LEU A 198 6.68 -43.33 -1.84
C LEU A 198 5.93 -44.56 -1.31
N PRO A 199 4.75 -44.89 -1.89
CA PRO A 199 4.15 -46.21 -1.76
C PRO A 199 5.16 -47.34 -2.02
N SER A 200 5.05 -48.42 -1.24
CA SER A 200 5.97 -49.56 -1.32
C SER A 200 5.81 -50.41 -2.60
N ALA A 201 4.68 -50.29 -3.30
CA ALA A 201 4.44 -50.98 -4.57
C ALA A 201 3.50 -50.17 -5.47
N TYR A 202 3.76 -50.21 -6.77
CA TYR A 202 2.87 -49.72 -7.82
C TYR A 202 2.52 -50.89 -8.74
N SER A 203 1.23 -51.14 -8.98
CA SER A 203 0.76 -52.17 -9.90
C SER A 203 -0.04 -51.53 -11.03
N PHE A 204 0.35 -51.78 -12.28
CA PHE A 204 -0.31 -51.26 -13.48
C PHE A 204 -0.22 -52.26 -14.64
N THR A 205 -1.11 -52.13 -15.61
CA THR A 205 -1.16 -52.97 -16.82
C THR A 205 -1.07 -52.10 -18.08
N VAL A 206 -0.54 -52.66 -19.17
CA VAL A 206 -0.45 -51.99 -20.46
C VAL A 206 -1.01 -52.84 -21.59
N SER A 207 -1.67 -52.19 -22.54
CA SER A 207 -2.21 -52.85 -23.73
C SER A 207 -1.07 -53.37 -24.62
N ARG A 208 -1.24 -54.60 -25.12
CA ARG A 208 -0.35 -55.19 -26.14
C ARG A 208 -0.36 -54.44 -27.48
N ARG A 209 -1.31 -53.51 -27.66
CA ARG A 209 -1.45 -52.64 -28.85
C ARG A 209 -0.88 -51.24 -28.62
N ALA A 210 -0.15 -51.01 -27.53
CA ALA A 210 0.45 -49.71 -27.27
C ALA A 210 1.48 -49.35 -28.36
N HIS A 211 1.43 -48.09 -28.81
CA HIS A 211 2.37 -47.54 -29.79
C HIS A 211 3.54 -46.84 -29.11
N LEU A 212 4.53 -46.42 -29.92
CA LEU A 212 5.68 -45.65 -29.45
C LEU A 212 5.22 -44.38 -28.71
N PHE A 213 5.90 -44.05 -27.60
CA PHE A 213 5.61 -42.90 -26.73
C PHE A 213 4.27 -42.93 -25.96
N ALA A 214 3.63 -44.10 -25.83
CA ALA A 214 2.48 -44.24 -24.92
C ALA A 214 2.90 -44.07 -23.45
N GLN A 215 2.49 -42.98 -22.81
CA GLN A 215 2.61 -42.81 -21.36
C GLN A 215 1.63 -43.76 -20.64
N MET A 216 2.16 -44.58 -19.73
CA MET A 216 1.38 -45.55 -18.96
C MET A 216 1.00 -45.05 -17.57
N PHE A 217 1.93 -44.35 -16.91
CA PHE A 217 1.77 -43.92 -15.54
C PHE A 217 2.65 -42.70 -15.27
N VAL A 218 2.11 -41.77 -14.50
CA VAL A 218 2.86 -40.67 -13.89
C VAL A 218 2.60 -40.77 -12.39
N ALA A 219 3.64 -41.05 -11.61
CA ALA A 219 3.58 -40.90 -10.17
C ALA A 219 3.67 -39.41 -9.85
N TYR A 220 2.62 -38.84 -9.27
CA TYR A 220 2.71 -37.52 -8.66
C TYR A 220 3.25 -37.68 -7.24
N VAL A 221 4.39 -37.03 -6.97
CA VAL A 221 5.02 -36.92 -5.64
C VAL A 221 5.03 -35.45 -5.27
#